data_AF-A0A7S2MZ45-F1
#
_entry.id   AF-A0A7S2MZ45-F1
#
_cell.length_a   1.000
_cell.length_b   1.000
_cell.length_c   1.000
_cell.angle_alpha   90.00
_cell.angle_beta   90.00
_cell.angle_gamma   90.00
#
_symmetry.space_group_name_H-M   'P 1'
#
loop_
_entity.id
_entity.type
_entity.pdbx_description
1 polymer ?
#
loop_
_entity_poly.entity_id
_entity_poly.type
_entity_poly.pdbx_seq_one_letter_code
_entity_poly.pdbx_strand_id
1 'polypeptide(L)'
;AVFEALKVLKSACEAEHVPMAEASIRWLLHHSVLSGAHHDGIIFGASTLNHAKENLNACTKGPLPASLIEAFETAWQISRPTAFPYFRDYGSAPGSSDTFLRKFQKIVPSSVTC
;
A
#
# COMPACT_ATOMS: atom_id res chain seq x y z
N ALA A 1 -2.29 1.66 -16.31
CA ALA A 1 -2.92 0.76 -15.31
C ALA A 1 -3.18 1.50 -14.00
N VAL A 2 -2.15 1.85 -13.21
CA VAL A 2 -2.34 2.49 -11.89
C VAL A 2 -3.18 3.77 -11.92
N PHE A 3 -2.90 4.71 -12.83
CA PHE A 3 -3.70 5.94 -12.93
C PHE A 3 -5.15 5.71 -13.36
N GLU A 4 -5.43 4.66 -14.14
CA GLU A 4 -6.81 4.31 -14.52
C GLU A 4 -7.57 3.73 -13.31
N ALA A 5 -6.93 2.87 -12.53
CA ALA A 5 -7.47 2.37 -11.28
C ALA A 5 -7.79 3.51 -10.28
N LEU A 6 -6.92 4.52 -10.20
CA LEU A 6 -7.14 5.70 -9.38
C LEU A 6 -8.34 6.54 -9.84
N LYS A 7 -8.61 6.64 -11.15
CA LYS A 7 -9.79 7.35 -11.66
C LYS A 7 -11.08 6.69 -11.20
N VAL A 8 -11.16 5.35 -11.28
CA VAL A 8 -12.31 4.57 -10.81
C VAL A 8 -12.58 4.85 -9.32
N LEU A 9 -11.53 4.74 -8.49
CA LEU A 9 -11.64 5.01 -7.06
C LEU A 9 -12.03 6.45 -6.76
N LYS A 10 -11.41 7.41 -7.46
CA LYS A 10 -11.68 8.84 -7.24
C LYS A 10 -13.14 9.18 -7.52
N SER A 11 -13.69 8.72 -8.66
CA SER A 11 -15.09 8.97 -9.01
C SER A 11 -16.07 8.36 -7.99
N ALA A 12 -15.79 7.14 -7.50
CA ALA A 12 -16.62 6.51 -6.48
C ALA A 12 -16.53 7.24 -5.13
N CYS A 13 -15.33 7.66 -4.73
CA CYS A 13 -15.10 8.45 -3.52
C CYS A 13 -15.83 9.81 -3.57
N GLU A 14 -15.81 10.49 -4.71
CA GLU A 14 -16.52 11.74 -4.93
C GLU A 14 -18.04 11.55 -4.84
N ALA A 15 -18.59 10.49 -5.42
CA ALA A 15 -20.02 10.19 -5.35
C ALA A 15 -20.50 9.92 -3.91
N GLU A 16 -19.72 9.18 -3.14
CA GLU A 16 -20.02 8.85 -1.73
C GLU A 16 -19.58 9.94 -0.73
N HIS A 17 -18.98 11.03 -1.22
CA HIS A 17 -18.44 12.13 -0.40
C HIS A 17 -17.44 11.66 0.66
N VAL A 18 -16.67 10.61 0.36
CA VAL A 18 -15.64 10.06 1.24
C VAL A 18 -14.27 10.43 0.70
N PRO A 19 -13.40 11.11 1.48
CA PRO A 19 -12.03 11.37 1.06
C PRO A 19 -11.28 10.07 0.74
N MET A 20 -10.50 10.06 -0.34
CA MET A 20 -9.83 8.85 -0.82
C MET A 20 -8.85 8.23 0.22
N ALA A 21 -8.17 9.06 1.01
CA ALA A 21 -7.30 8.60 2.09
C ALA A 21 -8.11 7.90 3.20
N GLU A 22 -9.23 8.48 3.60
CA GLU A 22 -10.15 7.86 4.56
C GLU A 22 -10.71 6.54 4.01
N ALA A 23 -11.14 6.52 2.74
CA ALA A 23 -11.64 5.31 2.10
C ALA A 23 -10.59 4.19 2.13
N SER A 24 -9.34 4.51 1.81
CA SER A 24 -8.24 3.54 1.82
C SER A 24 -7.98 2.97 3.22
N ILE A 25 -7.98 3.81 4.26
CA ILE A 25 -7.78 3.37 5.65
C ILE A 25 -8.93 2.48 6.12
N ARG A 26 -10.17 2.89 5.86
CA ARG A 26 -11.37 2.10 6.21
C ARG A 26 -11.41 0.77 5.44
N TRP A 27 -10.94 0.74 4.20
CA TRP A 27 -10.82 -0.51 3.43
C TRP A 27 -9.82 -1.46 4.07
N LEU A 28 -8.64 -0.97 4.46
CA LEU A 28 -7.63 -1.79 5.14
C LEU A 28 -8.15 -2.36 6.48
N LEU A 29 -8.91 -1.58 7.24
CA LEU A 29 -9.40 -2.02 8.55
C LEU A 29 -10.56 -3.03 8.49
N HIS A 30 -11.48 -2.85 7.54
CA HIS A 30 -12.76 -3.57 7.55
C HIS A 30 -12.90 -4.60 6.42
N HIS A 31 -12.12 -4.48 5.35
CA HIS A 31 -12.32 -5.23 4.09
C HIS A 31 -11.06 -5.93 3.59
N SER A 32 -9.93 -5.80 4.31
CA SER A 32 -8.72 -6.54 4.01
C SER A 32 -8.66 -7.88 4.75
N VAL A 33 -7.58 -8.63 4.53
CA VAL A 33 -7.30 -9.87 5.25
C VAL A 33 -6.76 -9.64 6.67
N LEU A 34 -6.42 -8.39 7.03
CA LEU A 34 -5.81 -8.06 8.32
C LEU A 34 -6.80 -8.30 9.46
N SER A 35 -6.32 -8.83 10.58
CA SER A 35 -7.14 -9.08 11.76
C SER A 35 -6.39 -8.73 13.04
N GLY A 36 -7.06 -7.97 13.91
CA GLY A 36 -6.56 -7.69 15.26
C GLY A 36 -6.38 -8.96 16.11
N ALA A 37 -7.09 -10.05 15.78
CA ALA A 37 -6.91 -11.35 16.44
C ALA A 37 -5.54 -11.99 16.13
N HIS A 38 -4.91 -11.60 15.03
CA HIS A 38 -3.55 -12.03 14.66
C HIS A 38 -2.48 -11.01 15.08
N HIS A 39 -2.88 -9.97 15.82
CA HIS A 39 -2.02 -8.84 16.16
C HIS A 39 -1.48 -8.09 14.93
N ASP A 40 -2.23 -8.11 13.82
CA ASP A 40 -1.91 -7.31 12.64
C ASP A 40 -2.05 -5.81 12.94
N GLY A 41 -1.17 -5.01 12.33
CA GLY A 41 -1.16 -3.56 12.48
C GLY A 41 -1.01 -2.85 11.14
N ILE A 42 -1.57 -1.64 11.06
CA ILE A 42 -1.46 -0.77 9.89
C ILE A 42 -0.50 0.36 10.23
N ILE A 43 0.52 0.54 9.38
CA ILE A 43 1.44 1.68 9.46
C ILE A 43 1.00 2.72 8.43
N PHE A 44 0.65 3.92 8.89
CA PHE A 44 0.35 5.06 8.02
C PHE A 44 1.40 6.15 8.17
N GLY A 45 1.87 6.68 7.04
CA GLY A 45 2.73 7.85 6.99
C GLY A 45 1.93 9.15 6.98
N ALA A 46 2.43 10.17 7.67
CA ALA A 46 1.87 11.51 7.63
C ALA A 46 3.00 12.55 7.53
N SER A 47 2.87 13.49 6.61
CA SER A 47 3.80 14.62 6.43
C SER A 47 3.43 15.85 7.26
N THR A 48 2.21 15.91 7.76
CA THR A 48 1.71 16.98 8.62
C THR A 48 0.90 16.41 9.77
N LEU A 49 0.77 17.18 10.86
CA LEU A 49 -0.03 16.79 12.02
C LEU A 49 -1.53 16.70 11.67
N ASN A 50 -2.00 17.48 10.69
CA ASN A 50 -3.38 17.39 10.23
C ASN A 50 -3.66 16.06 9.52
N HIS A 51 -2.77 15.62 8.63
CA HIS A 51 -2.88 14.31 8.00
C HIS A 51 -2.90 13.17 9.03
N ALA A 52 -2.08 13.26 10.09
CA ALA A 52 -2.10 12.28 11.15
C ALA A 52 -3.45 12.22 11.88
N LYS A 53 -4.04 13.38 12.21
CA LYS A 53 -5.37 13.46 12.85
C LYS A 53 -6.47 12.89 11.96
N GLU A 54 -6.46 13.22 10.68
CA GLU A 54 -7.45 12.72 9.71
C GLU A 54 -7.34 11.20 9.55
N ASN A 55 -6.12 10.68 9.43
CA ASN A 55 -5.88 9.24 9.35
C ASN A 55 -6.37 8.50 10.61
N LEU A 56 -6.08 9.04 11.81
CA LEU A 56 -6.57 8.46 13.08
C LEU A 56 -8.09 8.51 13.18
N ASN A 57 -8.71 9.61 12.74
CA ASN A 57 -10.17 9.72 12.71
C ASN A 57 -10.80 8.74 11.71
N ALA A 58 -10.13 8.42 10.61
CA ALA A 58 -10.61 7.39 9.69
C ALA A 58 -10.63 5.99 10.34
N CYS A 59 -9.71 5.71 11.27
CA CYS A 59 -9.65 4.42 11.96
C CYS A 59 -10.84 4.16 12.90
N THR A 60 -11.50 5.19 13.40
CA THR A 60 -12.67 5.04 14.29
C THR A 60 -13.98 4.87 13.52
N LYS A 61 -13.96 5.05 12.19
CA LYS A 61 -15.13 4.94 11.33
C LYS A 61 -15.42 3.49 10.98
N GLY A 62 -16.70 3.23 10.71
CA GLY A 62 -17.19 1.91 10.33
C GLY A 62 -16.87 1.49 8.89
N PRO A 63 -17.42 0.34 8.46
CA PRO A 63 -17.18 -0.21 7.13
C PRO A 63 -17.62 0.74 6.02
N LEU A 64 -17.02 0.58 4.84
CA LEU A 64 -17.39 1.30 3.62
C LEU A 64 -18.72 0.84 3.02
N PRO A 65 -19.44 1.72 2.29
CA PRO A 65 -20.56 1.32 1.44
C PRO A 65 -20.12 0.38 0.33
N ALA A 66 -21.05 -0.46 -0.15
CA ALA A 66 -20.79 -1.47 -1.17
C ALA A 66 -20.20 -0.89 -2.47
N SER A 67 -20.66 0.29 -2.89
CA SER A 67 -20.16 1.03 -4.06
C SER A 67 -18.65 1.27 -4.02
N LEU A 68 -18.10 1.64 -2.85
CA LEU A 68 -16.66 1.82 -2.69
C LEU A 68 -15.92 0.50 -2.67
N ILE A 69 -16.48 -0.54 -2.06
CA ILE A 69 -15.87 -1.88 -2.04
C ILE A 69 -15.71 -2.40 -3.47
N GLU A 70 -16.77 -2.29 -4.28
CA GLU A 70 -16.75 -2.67 -5.70
C GLU A 70 -15.74 -1.84 -6.51
N ALA A 71 -15.62 -0.55 -6.21
CA ALA A 71 -14.63 0.32 -6.84
C ALA A 71 -13.19 -0.10 -6.50
N PHE A 72 -12.92 -0.47 -5.24
CA PHE A 72 -11.61 -1.01 -4.82
C PHE A 72 -11.28 -2.32 -5.55
N GLU A 73 -12.23 -3.24 -5.64
CA GLU A 73 -12.02 -4.50 -6.36
C GLU A 73 -11.74 -4.26 -7.85
N THR A 74 -12.51 -3.38 -8.49
CA THR A 74 -12.30 -3.00 -9.89
C THR A 74 -10.92 -2.36 -10.09
N ALA A 75 -10.53 -1.43 -9.22
CA ALA A 75 -9.22 -0.79 -9.24
C ALA A 75 -8.08 -1.81 -9.04
N TRP A 76 -8.27 -2.80 -8.18
CA TRP A 76 -7.32 -3.90 -8.01
C TRP A 76 -7.17 -4.72 -9.29
N GLN A 77 -8.26 -5.14 -9.93
CA GLN A 77 -8.20 -5.91 -11.18
C GLN A 77 -7.46 -5.16 -12.30
N ILE A 78 -7.63 -3.84 -12.39
CA ILE A 78 -6.94 -2.98 -13.37
C ILE A 78 -5.43 -2.88 -13.07
N SER A 79 -5.05 -2.75 -11.80
CA SER A 79 -3.67 -2.48 -11.40
C SER A 79 -2.82 -3.73 -11.18
N ARG A 80 -3.45 -4.87 -10.82
CA ARG A 80 -2.82 -6.15 -10.52
C ARG A 80 -1.78 -6.62 -11.57
N PRO A 81 -2.02 -6.55 -12.89
CA PRO A 81 -1.04 -7.01 -13.88
C PRO A 81 0.28 -6.23 -13.86
N THR A 82 0.28 -5.02 -13.31
CA THR A 82 1.45 -4.15 -13.20
C THR A 82 1.98 -4.02 -11.77
N ALA A 83 1.38 -4.75 -10.82
CA ALA A 83 1.80 -4.71 -9.43
C ALA A 83 3.17 -5.38 -9.28
N PHE A 84 4.10 -4.68 -8.62
CA PHE A 84 5.38 -5.28 -8.28
C PHE A 84 5.21 -6.31 -7.16
N PRO A 85 5.99 -7.41 -7.17
CA PRO A 85 6.05 -8.32 -6.03
C PRO A 85 6.39 -7.57 -4.75
N TYR A 86 5.76 -7.96 -3.65
CA TYR A 86 6.02 -7.37 -2.33
C TYR A 86 7.49 -7.55 -1.92
N PHE A 87 8.00 -8.76 -2.09
CA PHE A 87 9.42 -9.03 -1.92
C PHE A 87 10.18 -8.54 -3.15
N ARG A 88 11.34 -7.95 -2.94
CA ARG A 88 12.26 -7.64 -4.05
C ARG A 88 13.30 -8.75 -4.10
N ASP A 89 13.43 -9.38 -5.27
CA ASP A 89 14.58 -10.21 -5.53
C ASP A 89 15.85 -9.34 -5.59
N TYR A 90 16.98 -9.87 -5.15
CA TYR A 90 18.30 -9.27 -5.22
C TYR A 90 18.86 -9.33 -6.67
N GLY A 91 18.02 -9.46 -7.69
CA GLY A 91 18.42 -9.65 -9.10
C GLY A 91 18.95 -8.39 -9.78
N SER A 92 19.33 -8.46 -11.05
CA SER A 92 20.05 -7.40 -11.80
C SER A 92 19.22 -6.16 -12.18
N ALA A 93 18.02 -5.98 -11.62
CA ALA A 93 17.15 -4.87 -11.98
C ALA A 93 17.70 -3.51 -11.49
N PRO A 94 17.38 -2.39 -12.17
CA PRO A 94 17.81 -1.06 -11.71
C PRO A 94 17.31 -0.76 -10.29
N GLY A 95 18.24 -0.43 -9.38
CA GLY A 95 17.93 -0.18 -7.97
C GLY A 95 17.90 -1.44 -7.09
N SER A 96 18.34 -2.58 -7.61
CA SER A 96 18.51 -3.78 -6.81
C SER A 96 19.65 -3.69 -5.82
N SER A 97 19.54 -4.51 -4.79
CA SER A 97 20.59 -4.79 -3.82
C SER A 97 21.84 -5.37 -4.48
N ASP A 98 21.78 -6.14 -5.56
CA ASP A 98 22.99 -6.55 -6.30
C ASP A 98 23.74 -5.34 -6.88
N THR A 99 23.01 -4.38 -7.44
CA THR A 99 23.59 -3.13 -7.95
C THR A 99 24.15 -2.27 -6.81
N PHE A 100 23.47 -2.26 -5.66
CA PHE A 100 23.91 -1.60 -4.44
C PHE A 100 25.15 -2.28 -3.82
N LEU A 101 25.14 -3.60 -3.65
CA LEU A 101 26.24 -4.41 -3.14
C LEU A 101 27.45 -4.32 -4.08
N ARG A 102 27.28 -4.40 -5.40
CA ARG A 102 28.39 -4.15 -6.35
C ARG A 102 28.98 -2.75 -6.22
N LYS A 103 28.16 -1.75 -5.90
CA LYS A 103 28.58 -0.35 -5.75
C LYS A 103 29.23 -0.07 -4.39
N PHE A 104 28.83 -0.76 -3.33
CA PHE A 104 29.19 -0.44 -1.94
C PHE A 104 29.94 -1.54 -1.19
N GLN A 105 30.00 -2.77 -1.72
CA GLN A 105 30.78 -3.88 -1.16
C GLN A 105 32.19 -3.89 -1.79
N LYS A 106 32.97 -2.84 -1.50
CA LYS A 106 34.42 -3.03 -1.42
C LYS A 106 34.71 -3.57 -0.02
N ILE A 107 35.23 -4.80 0.03
CA ILE A 107 35.86 -5.48 1.17
C ILE A 107 34.88 -6.26 2.08
N VAL A 108 34.46 -7.45 1.65
CA VAL A 108 34.38 -8.60 2.56
C VAL A 108 35.24 -9.71 1.92
N PRO A 109 36.38 -10.10 2.52
CA PRO A 109 37.23 -11.14 1.96
C PRO A 109 36.47 -12.46 1.89
N SER A 110 36.75 -13.23 0.84
CA SER A 110 36.14 -14.53 0.50
C SER A 110 36.31 -15.63 1.56
N SER A 111 36.94 -15.33 2.69
CA SER A 111 37.14 -16.25 3.82
C SER A 111 35.98 -16.26 4.83
N VAL A 112 34.92 -15.48 4.64
CA VAL A 112 33.77 -15.41 5.55
C VAL A 112 32.48 -15.78 4.83
N THR A 113 32.36 -17.07 4.51
CA THR A 113 31.08 -17.75 4.28
C THR A 113 31.11 -19.02 5.12
N CYS A 114 30.34 -19.05 6.20
CA CYS A 114 29.94 -20.28 6.89
C CYS A 114 28.74 -20.90 6.18
#